data_AF-A0A1F9U3Z6-F1
#
_entry.id   AF-A0A1F9U3Z6-F1
#
_cell.length_a   1.000
_cell.length_b   1.000
_cell.length_c   1.000
_cell.angle_alpha   90.00
_cell.angle_beta   90.00
_cell.angle_gamma   90.00
#
_symmetry.space_group_name_H-M   'P 1'
#
loop_
_entity.id
_entity.type
_entity.pdbx_description
1 polymer ?
#
loop_
_entity_poly.entity_id
_entity_poly.type
_entity_poly.pdbx_seq_one_letter_code
_entity_poly.pdbx_strand_id
1 'polypeptide(L)'
;MRLYSGPNNGGKADLLGFAELTIGGAFVIKDIRILLSKEKGKGGVFVSFPSKRGSGGHESEYFDIAHPITVEAYDKARKSIVEAYDKARASAVTA
;
A
#
# COMPACT_ATOMS: atom_id res chain seq x y z
N MET A 1 18.02 -0.27 16.56
CA MET A 1 18.74 -1.06 15.54
C MET A 1 17.76 -1.37 14.42
N ARG A 2 17.87 -0.72 13.26
CA ARG A 2 16.89 -0.84 12.17
C ARG A 2 17.52 -1.69 11.07
N LEU A 3 17.15 -2.97 11.02
CA LEU A 3 17.55 -3.91 9.97
C LEU A 3 16.72 -3.62 8.73
N TYR A 4 17.36 -3.22 7.63
CA TYR A 4 16.73 -3.20 6.31
C TYR A 4 16.96 -4.56 5.66
N SER A 5 15.97 -5.46 5.75
CA SER A 5 15.90 -6.61 4.86
C SER A 5 15.17 -6.12 3.60
N GLY A 6 15.91 -6.03 2.50
CA GLY A 6 15.36 -5.70 1.19
C GLY A 6 14.23 -6.68 0.80
N PRO A 7 13.26 -6.23 -0.01
CA PRO A 7 12.00 -6.93 -0.21
C PRO A 7 12.24 -8.31 -0.82
N ASN A 8 11.85 -9.33 -0.07
CA ASN A 8 11.73 -10.70 -0.54
C ASN A 8 10.56 -10.76 -1.55
N ASN A 9 10.82 -10.36 -2.80
CA ASN A 9 9.87 -10.40 -3.91
C ASN A 9 9.69 -11.86 -4.38
N GLY A 10 8.90 -12.62 -3.65
CA GLY A 10 8.56 -14.02 -3.96
C GLY A 10 7.10 -14.28 -4.33
N GLY A 11 6.24 -13.25 -4.38
CA GLY A 11 4.82 -13.39 -4.70
C GLY A 11 4.41 -12.42 -5.81
N LYS A 12 3.98 -12.93 -6.96
CA LYS A 12 3.40 -12.13 -8.03
C LYS A 12 2.06 -11.55 -7.52
N ALA A 13 2.04 -10.29 -7.10
CA ALA A 13 0.82 -9.58 -6.77
C ALA A 13 0.42 -8.68 -7.93
N ASP A 14 -0.86 -8.70 -8.32
CA ASP A 14 -1.38 -7.84 -9.38
C ASP A 14 -1.72 -6.47 -8.79
N LEU A 15 -1.26 -5.41 -9.44
CA LEU A 15 -1.66 -4.04 -9.10
C LEU A 15 -3.12 -3.83 -9.51
N LEU A 16 -3.98 -3.62 -8.53
CA LEU A 16 -5.40 -3.32 -8.74
C LEU A 16 -5.63 -1.83 -8.99
N GLY A 17 -4.83 -0.97 -8.36
CA GLY A 17 -4.92 0.47 -8.52
C GLY A 17 -4.11 1.27 -7.52
N PHE A 18 -4.31 2.57 -7.57
CA PHE A 18 -3.69 3.55 -6.67
C PHE A 18 -4.77 4.21 -5.81
N ALA A 19 -4.40 4.54 -4.58
CA ALA A 19 -5.22 5.26 -3.63
C ALA A 19 -4.44 6.43 -3.04
N GLU A 20 -5.20 7.42 -2.58
CA GLU A 20 -4.70 8.51 -1.76
C GLU A 20 -5.39 8.49 -0.40
N LEU A 21 -4.63 8.75 0.65
CA LEU A 21 -5.13 8.78 2.02
C LEU A 21 -4.97 10.17 2.59
N THR A 22 -6.09 10.77 3.01
CA THR A 22 -6.10 12.05 3.73
C THR A 22 -6.22 11.80 5.22
N ILE A 23 -5.27 12.30 6.00
CA ILE A 23 -5.22 12.17 7.46
C ILE A 23 -5.57 13.53 8.07
N GLY A 24 -6.71 13.59 8.77
CA GLY A 24 -7.14 14.75 9.54
C GLY A 24 -7.32 16.04 8.74
N GLY A 25 -7.47 15.96 7.40
CA GLY A 25 -7.55 17.12 6.51
C GLY A 25 -6.25 17.94 6.39
N ALA A 26 -5.18 17.53 7.08
CA ALA A 26 -3.91 18.27 7.14
C ALA A 26 -2.80 17.59 6.33
N PHE A 27 -2.90 16.27 6.11
CA PHE A 27 -1.89 15.49 5.41
C PHE A 27 -2.53 14.62 4.33
N VAL A 28 -1.92 14.58 3.15
CA VAL A 28 -2.31 13.70 2.05
C VAL A 28 -1.12 12.83 1.68
N ILE A 29 -1.31 11.52 1.72
CA ILE A 29 -0.34 10.53 1.26
C ILE A 29 -0.82 10.02 -0.10
N LYS A 30 -0.01 10.28 -1.13
CA LYS A 30 -0.25 9.85 -2.51
C LYS A 30 0.51 8.55 -2.81
N ASP A 31 0.18 7.91 -3.92
CA ASP A 31 0.87 6.71 -4.44
C ASP A 31 0.77 5.46 -3.53
N ILE A 32 -0.35 5.31 -2.82
CA ILE A 32 -0.62 4.07 -2.09
C ILE A 32 -1.08 3.02 -3.09
N ARG A 33 -0.39 1.87 -3.16
CA ARG A 33 -0.66 0.80 -4.12
C ARG A 33 -1.58 -0.24 -3.51
N ILE A 34 -2.68 -0.54 -4.21
CA ILE A 34 -3.58 -1.65 -3.86
C ILE A 34 -3.19 -2.85 -4.71
N LEU A 35 -2.82 -3.94 -4.06
CA LEU A 35 -2.30 -5.16 -4.69
C LEU A 35 -3.20 -6.33 -4.34
N LEU A 36 -3.47 -7.21 -5.30
CA LEU A 36 -4.12 -8.50 -5.03
C LEU A 36 -3.04 -9.57 -5.00
N SER A 37 -2.89 -10.27 -3.86
CA SER A 37 -2.01 -11.44 -3.86
C SER A 37 -2.71 -12.61 -4.53
N LYS A 38 -2.07 -13.16 -5.58
CA LYS A 38 -2.43 -14.42 -6.20
C LYS A 38 -1.66 -15.58 -5.56
N GLU A 39 -1.75 -15.73 -4.25
CA GLU A 39 -1.31 -16.98 -3.62
C GLU A 39 -2.45 -18.01 -3.65
N LYS A 40 -2.14 -19.23 -4.11
CA LYS A 40 -3.09 -20.36 -4.16
C LYS A 40 -3.61 -20.66 -2.74
N GLY A 41 -4.80 -20.14 -2.41
CA GLY A 41 -5.56 -20.50 -1.21
C GLY A 41 -5.81 -19.38 -0.20
N LYS A 42 -5.20 -18.20 -0.33
CA LYS A 42 -5.44 -17.02 0.53
C LYS A 42 -5.40 -15.71 -0.27
N GLY A 43 -6.24 -15.61 -1.28
CA GLY A 43 -6.40 -14.36 -2.04
C GLY A 43 -6.83 -13.23 -1.09
N GLY A 44 -5.94 -12.27 -0.88
CA GLY A 44 -6.16 -11.12 -0.01
C GLY A 44 -5.82 -9.83 -0.73
N VAL A 45 -6.55 -8.76 -0.43
CA VAL A 45 -6.19 -7.39 -0.84
C VAL A 45 -5.12 -6.87 0.11
N PHE A 46 -4.00 -6.46 -0.47
CA PHE A 46 -2.84 -5.89 0.19
C PHE A 46 -2.74 -4.41 -0.13
N VAL A 47 -2.29 -3.63 0.85
CA VAL A 47 -2.01 -2.20 0.69
C VAL A 47 -0.52 -2.03 0.88
N SER A 48 0.14 -1.46 -0.12
CA SER A 48 1.56 -1.12 -0.09
C SER A 48 1.69 0.40 -0.06
N PHE A 49 2.33 0.91 0.99
CA PHE A 49 2.57 2.32 1.16
C PHE A 49 3.61 2.84 0.15
N PRO A 50 3.60 4.16 -0.16
CA PRO A 50 4.52 4.73 -1.14
C PRO A 50 5.96 4.60 -0.66
N SER A 51 6.79 4.05 -1.55
CA SER A 51 8.23 3.95 -1.36
C SER A 51 8.94 4.57 -2.55
N LYS A 52 9.98 5.33 -2.27
CA LYS A 52 10.81 6.00 -3.27
C LYS A 52 12.18 5.35 -3.32
N ARG A 53 12.66 5.08 -4.52
CA ARG A 53 14.05 4.65 -4.71
C ARG A 53 14.99 5.78 -4.31
N GLY A 54 16.00 5.48 -3.52
CA GLY A 54 17.06 6.41 -3.17
C GLY A 54 17.72 7.00 -4.42
N SER A 55 18.12 8.26 -4.34
CA SER A 55 18.81 8.97 -5.42
C SER A 55 20.24 9.28 -4.97
N GLY A 56 21.22 9.01 -5.84
CA GLY A 56 22.65 9.24 -5.57
C GLY A 56 23.26 8.22 -4.61
N GLY A 57 24.12 7.34 -5.11
CA GLY A 57 24.88 6.34 -4.32
C GLY A 57 24.05 5.24 -3.63
N HIS A 58 22.79 5.51 -3.34
CA HIS A 58 21.82 4.66 -2.63
C HIS A 58 20.69 4.19 -3.56
N GLU A 59 21.01 3.95 -4.83
CA GLU A 59 20.03 3.58 -5.87
C GLU A 59 19.44 2.18 -5.67
N SER A 60 20.11 1.36 -4.86
CA SER A 60 19.65 0.03 -4.45
C SER A 60 18.68 0.06 -3.26
N GLU A 61 18.54 1.20 -2.57
CA GLU A 61 17.74 1.32 -1.35
C GLU A 61 16.38 1.96 -1.64
N TYR A 62 15.33 1.42 -1.01
CA TYR A 62 13.99 1.98 -1.06
C TYR A 62 13.69 2.64 0.28
N PHE A 63 13.30 3.91 0.24
CA PHE A 63 12.87 4.66 1.39
C PHE A 63 11.35 4.74 1.39
N ASP A 64 10.72 4.26 2.45
CA ASP A 64 9.29 4.43 2.66
C ASP A 64 8.99 5.91 2.90
N ILE A 65 8.18 6.51 2.02
CA ILE A 65 7.79 7.93 2.13
C ILE A 65 6.80 8.10 3.29
N ALA A 66 5.90 7.13 3.46
CA ALA A 66 4.94 7.13 4.54
C ALA A 66 4.85 5.72 5.14
N HIS A 67 5.25 5.58 6.39
CA HIS A 67 5.09 4.33 7.13
C HIS A 67 4.40 4.63 8.47
N PRO A 68 3.16 4.14 8.68
CA PRO A 68 2.51 4.28 9.98
C PRO A 68 3.33 3.53 11.04
N ILE A 69 3.73 4.23 12.10
CA ILE A 69 4.54 3.65 13.19
C ILE A 69 3.69 2.75 14.08
N THR A 70 2.42 3.10 14.27
CA THR A 70 1.49 2.35 15.13
C THR A 70 0.67 1.36 14.32
N VAL A 71 0.44 0.18 14.90
CA VAL A 71 -0.42 -0.86 14.33
C VAL A 71 -1.84 -0.34 14.10
N GLU A 72 -2.35 0.49 15.02
CA GLU A 72 -3.67 1.10 14.90
C GLU A 72 -3.81 2.02 13.69
N ALA A 73 -2.79 2.84 13.40
CA ALA A 73 -2.81 3.72 12.23
C ALA A 73 -2.73 2.91 10.94
N TYR A 74 -1.94 1.84 10.93
CA TYR A 74 -1.88 0.91 9.80
C TYR A 74 -3.23 0.24 9.55
N ASP A 75 -3.87 -0.30 10.59
CA ASP A 75 -5.14 -1.02 10.46
C ASP A 75 -6.27 -0.08 10.02
N LYS A 76 -6.35 1.12 10.60
CA LYS A 76 -7.31 2.16 10.16
C LYS A 76 -7.10 2.54 8.70
N ALA A 77 -5.87 2.85 8.30
CA ALA A 77 -5.55 3.21 6.93
C ALA A 77 -5.90 2.07 5.96
N ARG A 78 -5.47 0.84 6.27
CA ARG A 78 -5.75 -0.35 5.47
C ARG A 78 -7.25 -0.55 5.32
N LYS A 79 -8.00 -0.50 6.42
CA LYS A 79 -9.46 -0.71 6.42
C LYS A 79 -10.16 0.35 5.58
N SER A 80 -9.84 1.62 5.76
CA SER A 80 -10.42 2.71 4.96
C SER A 80 -10.14 2.56 3.46
N ILE A 81 -8.92 2.15 3.09
CA ILE A 81 -8.55 1.93 1.68
C ILE A 81 -9.30 0.73 1.08
N VAL A 82 -9.38 -0.38 1.81
CA VAL A 82 -10.10 -1.59 1.36
C VAL A 82 -11.60 -1.32 1.25
N GLU A 83 -12.20 -0.61 2.20
CA GLU A 83 -13.62 -0.21 2.15
C GLU A 83 -13.90 0.72 0.97
N ALA A 84 -13.02 1.70 0.71
CA ALA A 84 -13.14 2.58 -0.45
C ALA A 84 -13.01 1.81 -1.77
N TYR A 85 -12.08 0.85 -1.84
CA TYR A 85 -11.92 -0.02 -3.00
C TYR A 85 -13.14 -0.90 -3.25
N ASP A 86 -13.70 -1.52 -2.20
CA ASP A 86 -14.90 -2.35 -2.32
C ASP A 86 -16.11 -1.55 -2.79
N LYS A 87 -16.31 -0.34 -2.24
CA LYS A 87 -17.34 0.60 -2.71
C LYS A 87 -17.15 0.97 -4.17
N ALA A 88 -15.95 1.35 -4.58
CA ALA A 88 -15.66 1.71 -5.96
C ALA A 88 -15.91 0.54 -6.92
N ARG A 89 -15.54 -0.68 -6.51
CA ARG A 89 -15.79 -1.91 -7.28
C ARG A 89 -17.28 -2.22 -7.39
N ALA A 90 -18.04 -2.08 -6.30
CA ALA A 90 -19.49 -2.28 -6.30
C ALA A 90 -20.19 -1.26 -7.23
N SER A 91 -19.76 0.01 -7.18
CA SER A 91 -20.28 1.05 -8.08
C SER A 91 -19.92 0.80 -9.55
N ALA A 92 -18.74 0.25 -9.85
CA ALA A 92 -18.31 -0.05 -11.22
C ALA A 92 -19.05 -1.23 -11.87
N VAL A 93 -19.70 -2.11 -11.09
CA VAL A 93 -20.49 -3.25 -11.61
C VAL A 93 -21.92 -2.86 -12.00
N THR A 94 -22.38 -1.66 -11.62
CA THR A 94 -23.77 -1.21 -11.85
C THR A 94 -23.88 -0.17 -12.98
N ALA A 95 -22.85 -0.03 -13.82
CA ALA A 95 -22.82 0.90 -14.95
C ALA A 95 -22.69 0.17 -16.29
#